data_AF-A0A7C6EQH2-F1
#
_entry.id   AF-A0A7C6EQH2-F1
#
_cell.length_a   1.000
_cell.length_b   1.000
_cell.length_c   1.000
_cell.angle_alpha   90.00
_cell.angle_beta   90.00
_cell.angle_gamma   90.00
#
_symmetry.space_group_name_H-M   'P 1'
#
loop_
_entity.id
_entity.type
_entity.pdbx_description
1 polymer ?
#
loop_
_entity_poly.entity_id
_entity_poly.type
_entity_poly.pdbx_seq_one_letter_code
_entity_poly.pdbx_strand_id
1 'polypeptide(L)'
;MNKHIGLIIALVWLSLNAYTQNTFIERIEPPFWWTGMKNHELQLLIKIKNAHNYQVKIKKAGISLKKIIYADNPNYIILKLNISTSAQPGNYPIGFVSKSDSLLLNYELKTKTIDSTAVRGINSSDLIYLLIPDRF
;
A
#
# COMPACT_ATOMS: atom_id res chain seq x y z
N MET A 1 16.49 53.24 11.40
CA MET A 1 17.17 51.94 11.59
C MET A 1 16.23 50.82 12.06
N ASN A 2 15.25 51.11 12.93
CA ASN A 2 14.44 50.08 13.60
C ASN A 2 13.38 49.39 12.71
N LYS A 3 12.95 50.01 11.60
CA LYS A 3 11.95 49.44 10.67
C LYS A 3 12.48 48.24 9.86
N HIS A 4 13.77 48.25 9.52
CA HIS A 4 14.40 47.15 8.79
C HIS A 4 14.65 45.94 9.70
N ILE A 5 14.93 46.16 10.98
CA ILE A 5 15.10 45.10 11.99
C ILE A 5 13.77 44.36 12.21
N GLY A 6 12.64 45.07 12.31
CA GLY A 6 11.32 44.43 12.40
C GLY A 6 10.98 43.58 11.17
N LEU A 7 11.37 44.04 9.97
CA LEU A 7 11.12 43.31 8.73
C LEU A 7 11.99 42.06 8.59
N ILE A 8 13.24 42.11 9.05
CA ILE A 8 14.14 40.95 9.10
C ILE A 8 13.63 39.92 10.12
N ILE A 9 13.17 40.36 11.28
CA ILE A 9 12.58 39.47 12.30
C ILE A 9 11.32 38.79 11.73
N ALA A 10 10.43 39.52 11.06
CA ALA A 10 9.26 38.94 10.42
C ALA A 10 9.63 37.90 9.34
N LEU A 11 10.66 38.16 8.53
CA LEU A 11 11.15 37.20 7.53
C LEU A 11 11.71 35.90 8.15
N VAL A 12 12.42 36.02 9.27
CA VAL A 12 12.97 34.87 10.01
C VAL A 12 11.83 34.03 10.61
N TRP A 13 10.77 34.64 11.13
CA TRP A 13 9.59 33.92 11.64
C TRP A 13 8.78 33.21 10.54
N LEU A 14 8.69 33.77 9.33
CA LEU A 14 8.07 33.07 8.19
C LEU A 14 8.88 31.84 7.74
N SER A 15 10.21 31.89 7.85
CA SER A 15 11.09 30.79 7.40
C SER A 15 11.06 29.54 8.29
N LEU A 16 10.60 29.67 9.55
CA LEU A 16 10.53 28.55 10.50
C LEU A 16 9.29 27.66 10.33
N ASN A 17 8.35 28.03 9.45
CA ASN A 17 7.15 27.25 9.16
C ASN A 17 7.31 26.30 7.95
N ALA A 18 8.53 25.91 7.62
CA ALA A 18 8.77 24.76 6.76
C ALA A 18 8.37 23.48 7.51
N TYR A 19 7.06 23.22 7.61
CA TYR A 19 6.53 21.97 8.09
C TYR A 19 7.00 20.87 7.14
N THR A 20 8.00 20.10 7.58
CA THR A 20 8.27 18.78 7.01
C THR A 20 7.00 17.97 7.24
N GLN A 21 6.22 17.78 6.18
CA GLN A 21 5.10 16.87 6.21
C GLN A 21 5.69 15.47 6.08
N ASN A 22 5.81 14.78 7.20
CA ASN A 22 6.29 13.41 7.23
C ASN A 22 5.35 12.57 6.35
N THR A 23 5.80 12.23 5.14
CA THR A 23 4.98 11.47 4.20
C THR A 23 5.28 10.00 4.45
N PHE A 24 4.24 9.25 4.77
CA PHE A 24 4.34 7.81 4.99
C PHE A 24 3.16 7.12 4.33
N ILE A 25 3.23 5.81 4.26
CA ILE A 25 2.15 5.00 3.71
C ILE A 25 1.13 4.76 4.82
N GLU A 26 -0.04 5.38 4.69
CA GLU A 26 -1.07 5.39 5.73
C GLU A 26 -1.85 4.07 5.78
N ARG A 27 -2.13 3.47 4.62
CA ARG A 27 -2.92 2.23 4.50
C ARG A 27 -2.60 1.51 3.21
N ILE A 28 -2.62 0.18 3.25
CA ILE A 28 -2.48 -0.71 2.09
C ILE A 28 -3.51 -1.81 2.19
N GLU A 29 -4.23 -2.08 1.10
CA GLU A 29 -5.23 -3.13 1.03
C GLU A 29 -5.12 -3.96 -0.24
N PRO A 30 -5.17 -5.29 -0.14
CA PRO A 30 -5.03 -6.08 1.10
C PRO A 30 -3.62 -5.91 1.72
N PRO A 31 -3.44 -6.09 3.04
CA PRO A 31 -2.16 -5.82 3.73
C PRO A 31 -1.03 -6.79 3.34
N PHE A 32 -1.38 -7.99 2.88
CA PHE A 32 -0.48 -9.00 2.35
C PHE A 32 -1.26 -9.88 1.35
N TRP A 33 -0.55 -10.72 0.59
CA TRP A 33 -1.16 -11.69 -0.31
C TRP A 33 -0.46 -13.04 -0.23
N TRP A 34 -0.83 -13.98 -1.11
CA TRP A 34 -0.25 -15.33 -1.13
C TRP A 34 0.35 -15.66 -2.49
N THR A 35 1.40 -16.48 -2.49
CA THR A 35 1.89 -17.16 -3.69
C THR A 35 0.98 -18.33 -4.06
N GLY A 36 0.98 -18.75 -5.33
CA GLY A 36 0.21 -19.91 -5.79
C GLY A 36 -1.31 -19.72 -5.78
N MET A 37 -1.79 -18.47 -5.81
CA MET A 37 -3.22 -18.17 -6.00
C MET A 37 -3.65 -18.54 -7.43
N LYS A 38 -4.87 -19.07 -7.60
CA LYS A 38 -5.40 -19.44 -8.92
C LYS A 38 -5.57 -18.23 -9.84
N ASN A 39 -5.97 -17.09 -9.27
CA ASN A 39 -5.94 -15.81 -9.97
C ASN A 39 -4.59 -15.13 -9.69
N HIS A 40 -3.87 -14.80 -10.75
CA HIS A 40 -2.56 -14.16 -10.69
C HIS A 40 -2.66 -12.63 -10.58
N GLU A 41 -3.84 -12.04 -10.80
CA GLU A 41 -4.04 -10.61 -10.70
C GLU A 41 -4.32 -10.17 -9.27
N LEU A 42 -3.58 -9.15 -8.82
CA LEU A 42 -3.75 -8.52 -7.51
C LEU A 42 -3.94 -7.01 -7.70
N GLN A 43 -4.97 -6.46 -7.08
CA GLN A 43 -5.18 -5.02 -7.02
C GLN A 43 -4.84 -4.53 -5.60
N LEU A 44 -3.86 -3.64 -5.49
CA LEU A 44 -3.51 -2.98 -4.24
C LEU A 44 -4.08 -1.57 -4.20
N LEU A 45 -4.90 -1.26 -3.20
CA LEU A 45 -5.30 0.10 -2.86
C LEU A 45 -4.33 0.65 -1.82
N ILE A 46 -3.70 1.78 -2.13
CA ILE A 46 -2.64 2.34 -1.29
C ILE A 46 -2.97 3.80 -1.01
N LYS A 47 -2.96 4.16 0.27
CA LYS A 47 -3.19 5.53 0.75
C LYS A 47 -1.86 6.17 1.14
N ILE A 48 -1.48 7.21 0.42
CA ILE A 48 -0.27 8.02 0.66
C ILE A 48 -0.63 9.47 0.39
N LYS A 49 -0.20 10.39 1.25
CA LYS A 49 -0.43 11.82 1.01
C LYS A 49 0.16 12.26 -0.33
N ASN A 50 -0.64 12.93 -1.16
CA ASN A 50 -0.27 13.35 -2.51
C ASN A 50 0.28 12.21 -3.39
N ALA A 51 -0.35 11.03 -3.32
CA ALA A 51 0.03 9.81 -4.05
C ALA A 51 0.30 10.03 -5.55
N HIS A 52 -0.37 11.00 -6.18
CA HIS A 52 -0.23 11.31 -7.60
C HIS A 52 1.16 11.83 -7.98
N ASN A 53 1.93 12.36 -7.02
CA ASN A 53 3.28 12.88 -7.23
C ASN A 53 4.36 11.79 -7.25
N TYR A 54 3.99 10.55 -6.93
CA TYR A 54 4.93 9.44 -6.84
C TYR A 54 4.95 8.60 -8.13
N GLN A 55 6.16 8.30 -8.58
CA GLN A 55 6.42 7.25 -9.56
C GLN A 55 6.63 5.92 -8.83
N VAL A 56 5.89 4.89 -9.24
CA VAL A 56 5.97 3.56 -8.64
C VAL A 56 7.04 2.73 -9.33
N LYS A 57 7.90 2.05 -8.55
CA LYS A 57 8.97 1.18 -9.05
C LYS A 57 8.93 -0.17 -8.33
N ILE A 58 8.85 -1.25 -9.11
CA ILE A 58 8.92 -2.63 -8.61
C ILE A 58 10.10 -3.30 -9.30
N LYS A 59 11.05 -3.84 -8.51
CA LYS A 59 12.32 -4.39 -9.03
C LYS A 59 12.50 -5.89 -8.83
N LYS A 60 11.64 -6.54 -8.05
CA LYS A 60 11.81 -7.96 -7.66
C LYS A 60 11.06 -8.88 -8.62
N ALA A 61 11.75 -9.90 -9.13
CA ALA A 61 11.16 -10.94 -9.97
C ALA A 61 10.04 -11.68 -9.22
N GLY A 62 9.00 -12.09 -9.95
CA GLY A 62 7.80 -12.74 -9.38
C GLY A 62 6.59 -11.82 -9.26
N ILE A 63 6.76 -10.49 -9.29
CA ILE A 63 5.66 -9.53 -9.38
C ILE A 63 5.93 -8.57 -10.55
N SER A 64 4.90 -8.30 -11.34
CA SER A 64 4.96 -7.31 -12.43
C SER A 64 3.86 -6.27 -12.26
N LEU A 65 4.20 -5.00 -12.48
CA LEU A 65 3.24 -3.91 -12.50
C LEU A 65 2.54 -3.88 -13.87
N LYS A 66 1.23 -4.09 -13.89
CA LYS A 66 0.42 -4.06 -15.11
C LYS A 66 -0.15 -2.68 -15.38
N LYS A 67 -0.66 -2.03 -14.35
CA LYS A 67 -1.28 -0.71 -14.47
C LYS A 67 -1.20 0.04 -13.15
N ILE A 68 -1.01 1.35 -13.26
CA ILE A 68 -1.24 2.30 -12.18
C ILE A 68 -2.55 3.02 -12.48
N ILE A 69 -3.42 3.12 -11.48
CA ILE A 69 -4.65 3.92 -11.55
C ILE A 69 -4.59 4.93 -10.43
N TYR A 70 -4.64 6.21 -10.79
CA TYR A 70 -4.78 7.31 -9.86
C TYR A 70 -6.27 7.51 -9.59
N ALA A 71 -6.66 7.51 -8.32
CA ALA A 71 -8.07 7.70 -7.95
C ALA A 71 -8.45 9.19 -8.05
N ASP A 72 -9.74 9.51 -7.99
CA ASP A 72 -10.18 10.91 -7.95
C ASP A 72 -9.65 11.64 -6.70
N ASN A 73 -9.48 10.90 -5.60
CA ASN A 73 -8.81 11.42 -4.42
C ASN A 73 -7.28 11.35 -4.59
N PRO A 74 -6.56 12.49 -4.50
CA PRO A 74 -5.12 12.56 -4.78
C PRO A 74 -4.25 11.79 -3.79
N ASN A 75 -4.82 11.30 -2.69
CA ASN A 75 -4.13 10.52 -1.67
C ASN A 75 -4.22 9.01 -1.90
N TYR A 76 -4.82 8.55 -3.00
CA TYR A 76 -4.98 7.14 -3.29
C TYR A 76 -4.41 6.77 -4.65
N ILE A 77 -3.71 5.64 -4.67
CA ILE A 77 -3.19 5.00 -5.88
C ILE A 77 -3.58 3.52 -5.85
N ILE A 78 -3.99 3.02 -7.00
CA ILE A 78 -4.33 1.61 -7.19
C ILE A 78 -3.29 0.98 -8.10
N LEU A 79 -2.60 -0.04 -7.61
CA LEU A 79 -1.65 -0.82 -8.40
C LEU A 79 -2.30 -2.12 -8.83
N LYS A 80 -2.42 -2.33 -10.14
CA LYS A 80 -2.75 -3.64 -10.70
C LYS A 80 -1.46 -4.40 -10.96
N LEU A 81 -1.28 -5.47 -10.22
CA LEU A 81 -0.11 -6.33 -10.24
C LEU A 81 -0.48 -7.69 -10.83
N ASN A 82 0.50 -8.33 -11.46
CA ASN A 82 0.43 -9.74 -11.82
C ASN A 82 1.51 -10.50 -11.06
N ILE A 83 1.08 -11.46 -10.23
CA ILE A 83 1.91 -12.35 -9.43
C ILE A 83 2.22 -13.61 -10.25
N SER A 84 3.49 -13.87 -10.52
CA SER A 84 3.93 -15.05 -11.27
C SER A 84 3.62 -16.34 -10.52
N THR A 85 3.40 -17.43 -11.26
CA THR A 85 3.33 -18.79 -10.69
C THR A 85 4.66 -19.21 -10.03
N SER A 86 5.78 -18.64 -10.50
CA SER A 86 7.11 -18.86 -9.93
C SER A 86 7.47 -17.91 -8.78
N ALA A 87 6.56 -17.01 -8.39
CA ALA A 87 6.79 -16.08 -7.30
C ALA A 87 7.03 -16.82 -5.98
N GLN A 88 8.11 -16.47 -5.28
CA GLN A 88 8.47 -17.09 -4.01
C GLN A 88 7.89 -16.30 -2.83
N PRO A 89 7.55 -16.96 -1.71
CA PRO A 89 7.16 -16.27 -0.49
C PRO A 89 8.22 -15.27 -0.01
N GLY A 90 7.77 -14.21 0.68
CA GLY A 90 8.61 -13.19 1.30
C GLY A 90 8.22 -11.76 0.89
N ASN A 91 9.11 -10.82 1.22
CA ASN A 91 8.85 -9.40 1.01
C ASN A 91 9.22 -8.92 -0.40
N TYR A 92 8.35 -8.10 -0.98
CA TYR A 92 8.49 -7.50 -2.30
C TYR A 92 8.55 -5.98 -2.17
N PRO A 93 9.73 -5.37 -2.38
CA PRO A 93 9.88 -3.93 -2.29
C PRO A 93 9.16 -3.22 -3.44
N ILE A 94 8.25 -2.32 -3.07
CA ILE A 94 7.54 -1.39 -3.95
C ILE A 94 8.00 0.01 -3.56
N GLY A 95 8.77 0.65 -4.44
CA GLY A 95 9.25 2.01 -4.26
C GLY A 95 8.27 3.03 -4.79
N PHE A 96 8.08 4.11 -4.04
CA PHE A 96 7.36 5.32 -4.46
C PHE A 96 8.36 6.46 -4.47
N VAL A 97 8.67 6.99 -5.65
CA VAL A 97 9.73 8.01 -5.82
C VAL A 97 9.12 9.28 -6.39
N SER A 98 9.28 10.39 -5.69
CA SER A 98 8.95 11.73 -6.17
C SER A 98 10.24 12.54 -6.38
N LYS A 99 10.11 13.84 -6.70
CA LYS A 99 11.29 14.71 -6.84
C LYS A 99 11.99 15.01 -5.50
N SER A 100 11.24 15.00 -4.41
CA SER A 100 11.69 15.46 -3.09
C SER A 100 11.74 14.36 -2.03
N ASP A 101 11.06 13.23 -2.27
CA ASP A 101 10.90 12.17 -1.28
C ASP A 101 10.83 10.78 -1.94
N SER A 102 11.22 9.75 -1.18
CA SER A 102 11.16 8.35 -1.58
C SER A 102 10.66 7.47 -0.43
N LEU A 103 9.63 6.68 -0.70
CA LEU A 103 9.07 5.72 0.24
C LEU A 103 9.28 4.30 -0.26
N LEU A 104 9.47 3.36 0.66
CA LEU A 104 9.60 1.95 0.37
C LEU A 104 8.55 1.14 1.13
N LEU A 105 7.73 0.41 0.38
CA LEU A 105 6.80 -0.57 0.91
C LEU A 105 7.35 -1.97 0.69
N ASN A 106 7.57 -2.71 1.78
CA ASN A 106 7.85 -4.15 1.70
C ASN A 106 6.54 -4.93 1.74
N TYR A 107 5.97 -5.25 0.57
CA TYR A 107 4.72 -5.99 0.47
C TYR A 107 4.93 -7.50 0.62
N GLU A 108 4.22 -8.15 1.53
CA GLU A 108 4.44 -9.56 1.84
C GLU A 108 3.61 -10.48 0.93
N LEU A 109 4.27 -11.46 0.29
CA LEU A 109 3.61 -12.65 -0.24
C LEU A 109 3.88 -13.83 0.69
N LYS A 110 2.83 -14.39 1.28
CA LYS A 110 2.91 -15.55 2.17
C LYS A 110 2.87 -16.85 1.40
N THR A 111 3.44 -17.89 2.00
CA THR A 111 3.21 -19.28 1.55
C THR A 111 1.75 -19.63 1.80
N LYS A 112 1.09 -20.20 0.80
CA LYS A 112 -0.23 -20.79 0.97
C LYS A 112 -0.08 -22.13 1.73
N THR A 113 -0.46 -22.15 3.00
CA THR A 113 -0.24 -23.29 3.91
C THR A 113 -1.21 -24.44 3.74
N ILE A 114 -2.36 -24.19 3.12
CA ILE A 114 -3.43 -25.17 2.93
C ILE A 114 -3.61 -25.40 1.44
N ASP A 115 -3.60 -26.66 1.03
CA ASP A 115 -4.04 -27.02 -0.30
C ASP A 115 -5.52 -26.63 -0.44
N SER A 116 -5.83 -25.66 -1.31
CA SER A 116 -7.18 -25.13 -1.44
C SER A 116 -8.20 -26.20 -1.87
N THR A 117 -7.75 -27.32 -2.45
CA THR A 117 -8.61 -28.46 -2.77
C THR A 117 -8.93 -29.34 -1.56
N ALA A 118 -8.20 -29.19 -0.45
CA ALA A 118 -8.45 -29.93 0.79
C ALA A 118 -9.53 -29.27 1.68
N VAL A 119 -9.87 -27.99 1.42
CA VAL A 119 -10.93 -27.30 2.18
C VAL A 119 -12.29 -27.74 1.65
N ARG A 120 -13.00 -28.58 2.42
CA ARG A 120 -14.40 -28.94 2.14
C ARG A 120 -15.31 -27.78 2.54
N GLY A 121 -16.14 -27.33 1.62
CA GLY A 121 -17.24 -26.43 1.94
C GLY A 121 -18.33 -27.11 2.78
N ILE A 122 -19.27 -26.31 3.29
CA ILE A 122 -20.48 -26.77 3.96
C ILE A 122 -21.38 -27.48 2.93
N ASN A 123 -22.04 -28.57 3.33
CA ASN A 123 -22.99 -29.29 2.49
C ASN A 123 -24.28 -29.64 3.27
N SER A 124 -25.19 -30.38 2.64
CA SER A 124 -26.51 -30.70 3.20
C SER A 124 -26.50 -31.58 4.46
N SER A 125 -25.37 -32.20 4.80
CA SER A 125 -25.22 -32.95 6.06
C SER A 125 -24.92 -32.07 7.27
N ASP A 126 -24.60 -30.80 7.06
CA ASP A 126 -24.12 -29.90 8.11
C ASP A 126 -25.25 -29.01 8.66
N LEU A 127 -25.15 -28.64 9.95
CA LEU A 127 -26.03 -27.65 10.59
C LEU A 127 -25.25 -26.35 10.82
N ILE A 128 -25.79 -25.21 10.37
CA ILE A 128 -25.19 -23.89 10.59
C ILE A 128 -25.76 -23.29 11.87
N TYR A 129 -24.90 -23.00 12.84
CA TYR A 129 -25.27 -22.25 14.04
C TYR A 129 -24.74 -20.81 13.96
N LEU A 130 -25.65 -19.85 13.90
CA LEU A 130 -25.32 -18.43 13.74
C LEU A 130 -25.21 -17.75 15.11
N LEU A 131 -24.04 -17.17 15.37
CA LEU A 131 -23.76 -16.41 16.59
C LEU A 131 -23.60 -14.93 16.31
N ILE A 132 -23.98 -14.11 17.29
CA ILE A 132 -23.69 -12.68 17.31
C ILE A 132 -22.37 -12.49 18.06
N PRO A 133 -21.26 -12.15 17.39
CA PRO A 133 -19.93 -12.15 18.02
C PRO A 133 -19.78 -11.25 19.25
N ASP A 134 -20.62 -10.23 19.38
CA ASP A 134 -20.63 -9.29 20.51
C ASP A 134 -21.42 -9.81 21.72
N ARG A 135 -22.38 -10.72 21.51
CA ARG A 135 -23.38 -11.14 22.51
C ARG A 135 -23.45 -12.64 22.73
N PHE A 136 -22.41 -13.35 22.33
CA PHE A 136 -22.22 -14.77 22.57
C PHE A 136 -20.76 -14.99 22.95
#